data_AF-A0A0Q5ZBC2-F1
#
_entry.id   AF-A0A0Q5ZBC2-F1
#
_cell.length_a   1.000
_cell.length_b   1.000
_cell.length_c   1.000
_cell.angle_alpha   90.00
_cell.angle_beta   90.00
_cell.angle_gamma   90.00
#
_symmetry.space_group_name_H-M   'P 1'
#
loop_
_entity.id
_entity.type
_entity.pdbx_description
1 polymer ?
#
loop_
_entity_poly.entity_id
_entity_poly.type
_entity_poly.pdbx_seq_one_letter_code
_entity_poly.pdbx_strand_id
1 'polypeptide(L)' 'MAGITLAQAEAQLALYLAAEQKVLQGQSYEIAGRKLTRANLGEIHAGITLWDGRAKELSARAAGRGRTRTVVVGG' A
#
# COMPACT_ATOMS: atom_id res chain seq x y z
N MET A 1 -7.98 17.22 2.43
CA MET A 1 -8.09 16.26 1.31
C MET A 1 -7.96 14.87 1.90
N ALA A 2 -9.08 14.14 2.02
CA ALA A 2 -9.09 12.82 2.63
C ALA A 2 -8.40 11.83 1.68
N GLY A 3 -7.07 11.76 1.75
CA GLY A 3 -6.35 10.62 1.20
C GLY A 3 -6.75 9.35 1.95
N ILE A 4 -6.75 8.23 1.23
CA ILE A 4 -6.80 6.87 1.79
C ILE A 4 -6.03 6.78 3.11
N THR A 5 -6.63 6.12 4.11
CA THR A 5 -5.99 5.90 5.41
C THR A 5 -4.92 4.82 5.30
N LEU A 6 -4.01 4.79 6.29
CA LEU A 6 -2.98 3.74 6.38
C LEU A 6 -3.61 2.33 6.37
N ALA A 7 -4.67 2.13 7.15
CA ALA A 7 -5.41 0.87 7.18
C ALA A 7 -6.02 0.49 5.82
N GLN A 8 -6.49 1.47 5.04
CA GLN A 8 -6.99 1.22 3.68
C GLN A 8 -5.85 0.84 2.71
N ALA A 9 -4.67 1.46 2.84
CA ALA A 9 -3.50 1.11 2.04
C ALA A 9 -3.00 -0.30 2.37
N GLU A 10 -2.93 -0.67 3.65
CA GLU A 10 -2.55 -2.01 4.11
C GLU A 10 -3.55 -3.08 3.67
N ALA A 11 -4.86 -2.78 3.76
CA ALA A 11 -5.90 -3.69 3.28
C ALA A 11 -5.75 -3.96 1.77
N GLN A 12 -5.43 -2.93 0.98
CA GLN A 12 -5.18 -3.14 -0.44
C GLN A 12 -3.90 -3.92 -0.70
N LEU A 13 -2.81 -3.62 0.00
CA LEU A 13 -1.57 -4.38 -0.11
C LEU A 13 -1.79 -5.87 0.19
N ALA A 14 -2.57 -6.20 1.22
CA ALA A 14 -2.94 -7.57 1.55
C ALA A 14 -3.75 -8.25 0.43
N LEU A 15 -4.68 -7.53 -0.21
CA LEU A 15 -5.44 -8.04 -1.36
C LEU A 15 -4.52 -8.37 -2.55
N TYR A 16 -3.55 -7.50 -2.86
CA TYR A 16 -2.59 -7.76 -3.94
C TYR A 16 -1.64 -8.92 -3.63
N LEU A 17 -1.19 -9.08 -2.38
CA LEU A 17 -0.40 -10.24 -1.95
C LEU A 17 -1.19 -11.56 -2.07
N ALA A 18 -2.45 -11.56 -1.65
CA ALA A 18 -3.33 -12.72 -1.81
C ALA A 18 -3.58 -13.03 -3.30
N ALA A 19 -3.73 -12.00 -4.14
CA ALA A 19 -3.83 -12.14 -5.58
C ALA A 19 -2.58 -12.80 -6.18
N GLU A 20 -1.39 -12.37 -5.76
CA GLU A 20 -0.12 -12.97 -6.20
C GLU A 20 -0.05 -14.47 -5.88
N GLN A 21 -0.38 -14.87 -4.64
CA GLN A 21 -0.41 -16.29 -4.27
C GLN A 21 -1.41 -17.10 -5.11
N LYS A 22 -2.64 -16.60 -5.28
CA LYS A 22 -3.68 -17.24 -6.10
C LYS A 22 -3.21 -17.43 -7.54
N VAL A 23 -2.61 -16.40 -8.11
CA VAL A 23 -2.09 -16.38 -9.47
C VAL A 23 -0.90 -17.32 -9.61
N LEU A 24 0.01 -17.37 -8.64
CA LEU A 24 1.12 -18.31 -8.62
C LEU A 24 0.65 -19.77 -8.56
N GLN A 25 -0.46 -20.04 -7.84
CA GLN A 25 -1.14 -21.34 -7.82
C GLN A 25 -1.92 -21.65 -9.10
N GLY A 26 -1.97 -20.74 -10.07
CA GLY A 26 -2.67 -20.93 -11.34
C GLY A 26 -4.17 -20.55 -11.30
N GLN A 27 -4.64 -19.96 -10.20
CA GLN A 27 -6.01 -19.47 -10.09
C GLN A 27 -6.09 -18.02 -10.62
N SER A 28 -7.16 -17.71 -11.36
CA SER A 28 -7.47 -16.32 -11.69
C SER A 28 -8.09 -15.60 -10.49
N TYR A 29 -7.60 -14.40 -10.18
CA TYR A 29 -8.13 -13.57 -9.10
C TYR A 29 -8.85 -12.35 -9.68
N GLU A 30 -9.93 -11.88 -9.07
CA GLU A 30 -10.68 -10.73 -9.56
C GLU A 30 -10.68 -9.62 -8.51
N ILE A 31 -10.04 -8.49 -8.82
CA ILE A 31 -10.03 -7.28 -7.97
C ILE A 31 -10.78 -6.19 -8.71
N ALA A 32 -11.81 -5.63 -8.07
CA ALA A 32 -12.55 -4.47 -8.56
C ALA A 32 -13.01 -4.60 -10.04
N GLY A 33 -13.48 -5.80 -10.42
CA GLY A 33 -13.94 -6.10 -11.78
C GLY A 33 -12.84 -6.31 -12.81
N ARG A 34 -11.57 -6.35 -12.39
CA ARG A 34 -10.42 -6.73 -13.24
C ARG A 34 -9.93 -8.12 -12.87
N LYS A 35 -9.82 -8.98 -13.88
CA LYS A 35 -9.30 -10.33 -13.75
C LYS A 35 -7.77 -10.31 -13.84
N LEU A 36 -7.12 -10.58 -12.71
CA LEU A 36 -5.68 -10.74 -12.57
C LEU A 36 -5.31 -12.21 -12.77
N THR A 37 -4.39 -12.45 -13.70
CA THR A 37 -3.89 -13.80 -14.03
C THR A 37 -2.36 -13.82 -14.00
N ARG A 38 -1.75 -14.99 -14.26
CA ARG A 38 -0.29 -15.14 -14.31
C ARG A 38 0.38 -14.21 -15.33
N ALA A 39 -0.33 -13.86 -16.40
CA ALA A 39 0.12 -12.90 -17.38
C ALA A 39 0.25 -11.47 -16.80
N ASN A 40 -0.50 -11.15 -15.76
CA ASN A 40 -0.54 -9.83 -15.12
C ASN A 40 0.34 -9.76 -13.86
N LEU A 41 1.25 -10.72 -13.64
CA LEU A 41 2.16 -10.70 -12.47
C LEU A 41 2.92 -9.37 -12.35
N GLY A 42 3.33 -8.77 -13.47
CA GLY A 42 3.95 -7.44 -13.48
C GLY A 42 3.05 -6.34 -12.93
N GLU A 43 1.75 -6.35 -13.25
CA GLU A 43 0.77 -5.40 -12.73
C GLU A 43 0.50 -5.61 -11.24
N ILE A 44 0.46 -6.87 -10.79
CA ILE A 44 0.30 -7.22 -9.37
C ILE A 44 1.48 -6.66 -8.58
N HIS A 45 2.71 -6.89 -9.05
CA HIS A 45 3.92 -6.42 -8.38
C HIS A 45 4.03 -4.89 -8.37
N ALA A 46 3.61 -4.22 -9.46
CA ALA A 46 3.49 -2.77 -9.54
C ALA A 46 2.45 -2.24 -8.54
N GLY A 47 1.30 -2.93 -8.40
CA GLY A 47 0.28 -2.62 -7.41
C GLY A 47 0.82 -2.73 -5.97
N ILE A 48 1.50 -3.84 -5.65
CA ILE A 48 2.13 -4.04 -4.34
C ILE A 48 3.10 -2.90 -4.03
N THR A 49 3.99 -2.56 -4.96
CA THR A 49 4.98 -1.49 -4.79
C THR A 49 4.31 -0.12 -4.57
N LEU A 50 3.24 0.17 -5.31
CA LEU A 50 2.48 1.40 -5.18
C LEU A 50 1.80 1.52 -3.80
N TRP A 51 1.13 0.46 -3.34
CA TRP A 51 0.44 0.45 -2.05
C TRP A 51 1.40 0.42 -0.87
N ASP A 52 2.51 -0.30 -0.98
CA ASP A 52 3.60 -0.30 0.01
C ASP A 52 4.21 1.10 0.15
N GLY A 53 4.55 1.74 -0.98
CA GLY A 53 5.04 3.11 -0.99
C GLY A 53 4.06 4.10 -0.36
N ARG A 54 2.75 3.97 -0.68
CA ARG A 54 1.70 4.79 -0.07
C ARG A 54 1.53 4.53 1.43
N ALA A 55 1.58 3.27 1.87
CA ALA A 55 1.48 2.92 3.28
C ALA A 55 2.67 3.49 4.06
N LYS A 56 3.89 3.39 3.53
CA LYS A 56 5.10 4.01 4.08
C LYS A 56 5.02 5.53 4.12
N GLU A 57 4.50 6.15 3.07
CA GLU A 57 4.36 7.61 3.03
C GLU A 57 3.30 8.09 4.03
N LEU A 58 2.17 7.38 4.13
CA LEU A 58 1.12 7.67 5.11
C LEU A 58 1.61 7.44 6.54
N SER A 59 2.37 6.37 6.79
CA SER A 59 2.95 6.09 8.10
C SER A 59 3.99 7.15 8.49
N ALA A 60 4.84 7.55 7.55
CA ALA A 60 5.82 8.63 7.74
C ALA A 60 5.15 9.99 7.97
N ARG A 61 4.06 10.30 7.25
CA ARG A 61 3.26 11.52 7.47
C ARG A 61 2.55 11.50 8.82
N ALA A 62 2.04 10.35 9.25
CA ALA A 62 1.46 10.18 10.58
C ALA A 62 2.50 10.35 11.69
N ALA A 63 3.69 9.76 11.52
CA ALA A 63 4.81 9.86 12.47
C ALA A 63 5.53 11.23 12.46
N GLY A 64 5.53 11.92 11.31
CA GLY A 64 6.20 13.21 11.12
C GLY A 64 5.43 14.40 11.68
N ARG A 65 4.10 14.30 11.80
CA ARG A 65 3.26 15.33 12.45
C ARG A 65 3.50 15.49 13.95
N GLY A 66 4.22 14.56 14.59
CA GLY A 66 4.59 14.64 16.02
C GLY A 66 5.93 15.32 16.30
N ARG A 67 6.66 15.81 15.28
CA ARG A 67 8.03 16.31 15.45
C ARG A 67 8.17 17.83 15.31
N THR A 68 7.18 18.62 15.69
CA THR A 68 7.43 20.00 16.12
C THR A 68 7.98 19.95 17.54
N ARG A 69 9.25 19.55 17.70
CA ARG A 69 10.01 20.00 18.86
C ARG A 69 10.44 21.42 18.55
N THR A 70 9.73 22.40 19.10
CA THR A 70 10.31 23.73 19.25
C THR A 70 11.42 23.58 20.28
N VAL A 71 12.63 23.25 19.83
CA VAL A 71 13.82 23.44 20.65
C VAL A 71 14.00 24.94 20.70
N VAL A 72 13.46 25.56 21.74
CA VAL A 72 13.80 26.93 22.10
C VAL A 72 15.28 26.89 22.45
N VAL A 73 16.10 27.47 21.56
CA VAL A 73 17.46 27.87 21.89
C VAL A 73 17.36 29.24 22.55
N GLY A 74 17.87 29.37 23.77
CA GLY A 74 18.06 30.67 24.42
C GLY A 74 17.48 30.76 25.83
N GLY A 75 18.39 30.90 26.80
CA GLY A 75 18.14 31.12 28.21
C GLY A 75 19.35 30.71 29.03
#